data_AF-A0A1I0ZDH9-F1
#
_entry.id   AF-A0A1I0ZDH9-F1
#
_cell.length_a   1.000
_cell.length_b   1.000
_cell.length_c   1.000
_cell.angle_alpha   90.00
_cell.angle_beta   90.00
_cell.angle_gamma   90.00
#
_symmetry.space_group_name_H-M   'P 1'
#
loop_
_entity.id
_entity.type
_entity.pdbx_description
1 polymer ?
#
loop_
_entity_poly.entity_id
_entity_poly.type
_entity_poly.pdbx_seq_one_letter_code
_entity_poly.pdbx_strand_id
1 'polypeptide(L)'
;MPDYLAHVTVPDVPDSDTRDGMRDALGALRDDAPPAFDVPRAVVFEVRGEATDLGSAVREARAHALEVLDELPHEVEVVPLG
;
A
#
# COMPACT_ATOMS: atom_id res chain seq x y z
N MET A 1 0.37 -6.30 20.09
CA MET A 1 -0.79 -5.63 19.46
C MET A 1 -1.24 -6.54 18.32
N PRO A 2 -2.52 -6.61 17.95
CA PRO A 2 -2.92 -7.37 16.76
C PRO A 2 -2.19 -6.86 15.53
N ASP A 3 -1.75 -7.81 14.70
CA ASP A 3 -1.16 -7.53 13.39
C ASP A 3 -2.26 -7.28 12.36
N TYR A 4 -1.99 -6.42 11.40
CA TYR A 4 -2.87 -6.14 10.28
C TYR A 4 -2.07 -6.06 8.98
N LEU A 5 -2.77 -6.33 7.89
CA LEU A 5 -2.26 -6.14 6.53
C LEU A 5 -3.13 -5.09 5.85
N ALA A 6 -2.51 -4.01 5.40
CA ALA A 6 -3.12 -2.98 4.58
C ALA A 6 -2.82 -3.27 3.11
N HIS A 7 -3.86 -3.38 2.29
CA HIS A 7 -3.78 -3.40 0.84
C HIS A 7 -3.97 -1.96 0.34
N VAL A 8 -2.93 -1.41 -0.27
CA VAL A 8 -2.93 -0.06 -0.84
C VAL A 8 -2.98 -0.20 -2.36
N THR A 9 -4.11 0.13 -2.97
CA THR A 9 -4.32 0.06 -4.42
C THR A 9 -4.04 1.42 -5.05
N VAL A 10 -3.11 1.49 -5.99
CA VAL A 10 -2.77 2.69 -6.77
C VAL A 10 -3.08 2.41 -8.25
N PRO A 11 -3.99 3.16 -8.91
CA PRO A 11 -4.57 2.77 -10.20
C PRO A 11 -3.69 3.08 -11.43
N ASP A 12 -2.79 4.06 -11.36
CA ASP A 12 -2.06 4.59 -12.53
C ASP A 12 -0.55 4.63 -12.27
N VAL A 13 0.03 3.50 -11.84
CA VAL A 13 1.48 3.39 -11.64
C VAL A 13 2.16 3.28 -13.01
N PRO A 14 3.05 4.21 -13.41
CA PRO A 14 3.48 4.37 -14.80
C PRO A 14 4.45 3.28 -15.28
N ASP A 15 5.36 2.83 -14.42
CA ASP A 15 6.46 1.93 -14.76
C ASP A 15 6.98 1.19 -13.51
N SER A 16 7.83 0.18 -13.74
CA SER A 16 8.40 -0.65 -12.69
C SER A 16 9.31 0.12 -11.72
N ASP A 17 10.02 1.15 -12.17
CA ASP A 17 10.93 1.95 -11.33
C ASP A 17 10.13 2.79 -10.33
N THR A 18 9.07 3.44 -10.81
CA THR A 18 8.13 4.18 -9.96
C THR A 18 7.45 3.26 -8.95
N ARG A 19 7.05 2.06 -9.39
CA ARG A 19 6.50 1.02 -8.53
C ARG A 19 7.48 0.57 -7.44
N ASP A 20 8.75 0.35 -7.77
CA ASP A 20 9.76 -0.01 -6.79
C ASP A 20 9.97 1.10 -5.76
N GLY A 21 9.99 2.36 -6.21
CA GLY A 21 10.04 3.52 -5.33
C GLY A 21 8.84 3.60 -4.38
N MET A 22 7.62 3.40 -4.90
CA MET A 22 6.40 3.37 -4.08
C MET A 22 6.42 2.21 -3.08
N ARG A 23 6.84 1.02 -3.51
CA ARG A 23 6.95 -0.16 -2.65
C ARG A 23 7.89 0.09 -1.46
N ASP A 24 9.07 0.63 -1.73
CA ASP A 24 10.07 0.94 -0.70
C ASP A 24 9.58 2.03 0.25
N ALA A 25 9.04 3.13 -0.31
CA ALA A 25 8.52 4.25 0.50
C ALA A 25 7.33 3.84 1.38
N LEU A 26 6.44 2.99 0.88
CA LEU A 26 5.32 2.44 1.65
C LEU A 26 5.78 1.41 2.69
N GLY A 27 6.98 0.85 2.57
CA GLY A 27 7.43 -0.29 3.36
C GLY A 27 6.65 -1.57 3.04
N ALA A 28 6.23 -1.72 1.78
CA ALA A 28 5.40 -2.84 1.36
C ALA A 28 6.19 -4.15 1.27
N LEU A 29 5.65 -5.20 1.88
CA LEU A 29 6.23 -6.54 1.88
C LEU A 29 6.25 -7.14 0.47
N ARG A 30 5.15 -6.95 -0.25
CA ARG A 30 4.95 -7.42 -1.62
C ARG A 30 4.00 -6.50 -2.37
N ASP A 31 4.01 -6.65 -3.69
CA ASP A 31 3.11 -6.02 -4.63
C ASP A 31 2.60 -7.08 -5.61
N ASP A 32 1.42 -6.86 -6.20
CA ASP A 32 0.82 -7.77 -7.19
C ASP A 32 1.25 -7.47 -8.64
N ALA A 33 2.11 -6.47 -8.83
CA ALA A 33 2.53 -6.04 -10.14
C ALA A 33 3.47 -7.08 -10.80
N PRO A 34 3.40 -7.23 -12.13
CA PRO A 34 4.39 -8.04 -12.83
C PRO A 34 5.79 -7.40 -12.72
N PRO A 35 6.86 -8.20 -12.77
CA PRO A 35 8.24 -7.72 -12.56
C PRO A 35 8.75 -6.73 -13.61
N ALA A 36 8.06 -6.59 -14.74
CA ALA A 36 8.35 -5.57 -15.74
C ALA A 36 7.05 -5.11 -16.41
N PHE A 37 6.80 -3.81 -16.37
CA PHE A 37 5.74 -3.15 -17.13
C PHE A 37 6.16 -1.74 -17.52
N ASP A 38 5.74 -1.33 -18.71
CA ASP A 38 6.05 -0.07 -19.38
C ASP A 38 4.80 0.76 -19.68
N VAL A 39 3.64 0.32 -19.17
CA VAL A 39 2.34 1.00 -19.33
C VAL A 39 1.68 1.22 -17.97
N PRO A 40 0.99 2.37 -17.77
CA PRO A 40 0.26 2.65 -16.54
C PRO A 40 -0.73 1.54 -16.18
N ARG A 41 -0.71 1.11 -14.90
CA ARG A 41 -1.64 0.09 -14.40
C ARG A 41 -1.90 0.21 -12.91
N ALA A 42 -2.96 -0.46 -12.49
CA ALA A 42 -3.25 -0.65 -11.08
C ALA A 42 -2.24 -1.62 -10.44
N VAL A 43 -1.75 -1.25 -9.26
CA VAL A 43 -0.86 -2.05 -8.42
C VAL A 43 -1.40 -2.04 -6.99
N VAL A 44 -1.44 -3.20 -6.37
CA VAL A 44 -1.80 -3.40 -4.97
C VAL A 44 -0.55 -3.69 -4.17
N PHE A 45 -0.24 -2.82 -3.21
CA PHE A 45 0.87 -2.97 -2.27
C PHE A 45 0.37 -3.54 -0.95
N GLU A 46 1.07 -4.54 -0.41
CA GLU A 46 0.78 -5.10 0.90
C GLU A 46 1.69 -4.51 1.98
N VAL A 47 1.13 -3.74 2.90
CA VAL A 47 1.86 -3.08 3.99
C VAL A 47 1.44 -3.69 5.33
N ARG A 48 2.40 -4.16 6.12
CA ARG A 48 2.11 -4.70 7.46
C ARG A 48 2.13 -3.59 8.51
N GLY A 49 1.16 -3.62 9.42
CA GLY A 49 1.08 -2.69 10.54
C GLY A 49 0.63 -3.37 11.83
N GLU A 50 0.94 -2.73 12.95
CA GLU A 50 0.47 -3.12 14.28
C GLU A 50 -0.40 -2.01 14.84
N ALA A 51 -1.61 -2.33 15.29
CA ALA A 51 -2.52 -1.34 15.87
C ALA A 51 -3.30 -1.93 17.04
N THR A 52 -3.93 -1.08 17.85
CA THR A 52 -4.70 -1.55 19.02
C THR A 52 -6.00 -2.25 18.62
N ASP A 53 -6.62 -1.82 17.52
CA ASP A 53 -7.89 -2.32 16.97
C ASP A 53 -7.97 -2.03 15.47
N LEU A 54 -8.94 -2.64 14.77
CA LEU A 54 -9.10 -2.50 13.32
C LEU A 54 -9.38 -1.04 12.90
N GLY A 55 -10.11 -0.27 13.71
CA GLY A 55 -10.39 1.13 13.42
C GLY A 55 -9.12 1.98 13.47
N SER A 56 -8.26 1.73 14.46
CA SER A 56 -6.93 2.34 14.55
C SER A 56 -6.05 1.93 13.36
N ALA A 57 -6.04 0.64 13.00
CA ALA A 57 -5.27 0.14 11.86
C ALA A 57 -5.68 0.82 10.53
N VAL A 58 -6.98 0.97 10.29
CA VAL A 58 -7.50 1.68 9.10
C VAL A 58 -7.06 3.15 9.07
N ARG A 59 -7.10 3.83 10.22
CA ARG A 59 -6.70 5.23 10.31
C ARG A 59 -5.21 5.42 10.06
N GLU A 60 -4.38 4.59 10.69
CA GLU A 60 -2.93 4.64 10.54
C GLU A 60 -2.50 4.27 9.13
N ALA A 61 -3.07 3.21 8.54
CA ALA A 61 -2.78 2.81 7.17
C ALA A 61 -3.15 3.91 6.16
N ARG A 62 -4.30 4.58 6.35
CA ARG A 62 -4.71 5.71 5.50
C ARG A 62 -3.82 6.93 5.67
N ALA A 63 -3.44 7.26 6.91
CA ALA A 63 -2.54 8.38 7.17
C ALA A 63 -1.16 8.13 6.53
N HIS A 64 -0.59 6.94 6.73
CA HIS A 64 0.67 6.53 6.14
C HIS A 64 0.63 6.56 4.60
N ALA A 65 -0.40 5.97 3.99
CA ALA A 65 -0.56 5.99 2.53
C ALA A 65 -0.68 7.42 1.99
N LEU A 66 -1.41 8.31 2.67
CA LEU A 66 -1.54 9.72 2.29
C LEU A 66 -0.20 10.46 2.40
N GLU A 67 0.56 10.23 3.48
CA GLU A 67 1.87 10.85 3.71
C GLU A 67 2.89 10.41 2.65
N VAL A 68 2.86 9.14 2.25
CA VAL A 68 3.81 8.57 1.29
C VAL A 68 3.44 8.87 -0.16
N LEU A 69 2.16 8.80 -0.51
CA LEU A 69 1.70 8.93 -1.90
C LEU A 69 1.33 10.37 -2.30
N ASP A 70 1.46 11.34 -1.40
CA ASP A 70 1.37 12.79 -1.67
C ASP A 70 0.20 13.17 -2.61
N GLU A 71 -1.02 12.88 -2.17
CA GLU A 71 -2.28 13.15 -2.89
C GLU A 71 -2.54 12.31 -4.15
N LEU A 72 -1.67 11.37 -4.52
CA LEU A 72 -1.97 10.41 -5.58
C LEU A 72 -3.26 9.62 -5.24
N PRO A 73 -4.12 9.34 -6.23
CA PRO A 73 -5.31 8.55 -6.00
C PRO A 73 -4.93 7.15 -5.51
N HIS A 74 -5.51 6.73 -4.38
CA HIS A 74 -5.29 5.40 -3.82
C HIS A 74 -6.49 4.94 -2.99
N GLU A 75 -6.63 3.62 -2.87
CA GLU A 75 -7.59 2.98 -1.99
C GLU A 75 -6.86 2.17 -0.92
N VAL A 76 -7.37 2.16 0.31
CA VAL A 76 -6.79 1.41 1.43
C VAL A 76 -7.84 0.48 2.03
N GLU A 77 -7.57 -0.82 1.98
CA GLU A 77 -8.32 -1.87 2.66
C GLU A 77 -7.43 -2.51 3.73
N VAL A 78 -7.98 -2.79 4.93
CA VAL A 78 -7.20 -3.39 6.02
C VAL A 78 -7.85 -4.69 6.47
N VAL A 79 -7.04 -5.74 6.55
CA VAL A 79 -7.44 -7.06 7.05
C VAL A 79 -6.65 -7.43 8.31
N PRO A 80 -7.30 -7.92 9.37
CA PRO A 80 -6.61 -8.42 10.55
C PRO A 80 -5.85 -9.72 10.23
N LEU A 81 -4.62 -9.81 10.72
CA LEU A 81 -3.83 -11.04 10.72
C LEU A 81 -4.07 -11.75 12.05
N GLY A 82 -4.74 -12.90 12.00
CA GLY A 82 -5.12 -13.71 13.16
C GLY A 82 -4.00 -14.57 13.73
#